data_AF-A0A9P4A5Z5-F1
#
_entry.id   AF-A0A9P4A5Z5-F1
#
_cell.length_a   1.000
_cell.length_b   1.000
_cell.length_c   1.000
_cell.angle_alpha   90.00
_cell.angle_beta   90.00
_cell.angle_gamma   90.00
#
_symmetry.space_group_name_H-M   'P 1'
#
loop_
_entity.id
_entity.type
_entity.pdbx_description
1 polymer ?
#
loop_
_entity_poly.entity_id
_entity_poly.type
_entity_poly.pdbx_seq_one_letter_code
_entity_poly.pdbx_strand_id
1 'polypeptide(L)'
;MNTDFINLTNENLTDEHLCCIIRSKKSHPGIDAKRQWLSERLSEGHIFRKLNAKATVFIEYAPLEIAWVPIIGNNYYYLYCLWVLGSSKGKGYGKSLMEYCLADAKEKGKSGVCMLGAKKQKSWLSDQTFAKKFGFEVVDTTDNGYELLALSFDGTTPKFAPNAKKLEIENKELTIYHDMQCPYIYQYIDIIKQFCETNDVPVSFVQVDTLQKAKELPCVFNNFAVFYKGVFETVNLTNTDYLKRILKK
;
A
#
# COMPACT_ATOMS: atom_id res chain seq x y z
N MET A 1 26.64 8.52 -9.32
CA MET A 1 25.24 8.07 -9.55
C MET A 1 24.36 9.29 -9.48
N ASN A 2 23.37 9.45 -10.36
CA ASN A 2 22.38 10.52 -10.19
C ASN A 2 21.48 10.13 -9.01
N THR A 3 21.73 10.71 -7.84
CA THR A 3 20.95 10.53 -6.61
C THR A 3 19.98 11.68 -6.41
N ASP A 4 19.63 12.40 -7.48
CA ASP A 4 18.68 13.49 -7.42
C ASP A 4 17.28 12.92 -7.18
N PHE A 5 16.83 13.02 -5.93
CA PHE A 5 15.52 12.59 -5.47
C PHE A 5 14.72 13.82 -5.08
N ILE A 6 13.47 13.87 -5.50
CA ILE A 6 12.54 14.94 -5.18
C ILE A 6 11.37 14.39 -4.36
N ASN A 7 10.80 15.23 -3.51
CA ASN A 7 9.52 14.97 -2.88
C ASN A 7 8.41 15.58 -3.72
N LEU A 8 7.30 14.87 -3.86
CA LEU A 8 6.08 15.48 -4.38
C LEU A 8 5.50 16.42 -3.32
N THR A 9 5.04 17.58 -3.78
CA THR A 9 4.38 18.61 -2.99
C THR A 9 3.13 19.06 -3.72
N ASN A 10 2.24 19.79 -3.05
CA ASN A 10 1.02 20.28 -3.72
C ASN A 10 1.34 21.24 -4.88
N GLU A 11 2.49 21.91 -4.84
CA GLU A 11 2.94 22.84 -5.87
C GLU A 11 3.46 22.13 -7.13
N ASN A 12 4.05 20.93 -6.99
CA ASN A 12 4.68 20.22 -8.12
C ASN A 12 3.89 18.98 -8.60
N LEU A 13 2.87 18.54 -7.87
CA LEU A 13 2.15 17.29 -8.13
C LEU A 13 1.50 17.19 -9.52
N THR A 14 1.04 18.34 -10.05
CA THR A 14 0.42 18.43 -11.38
C THR A 14 1.44 18.20 -12.49
N ASP A 15 2.64 18.76 -12.33
CA ASP A 15 3.70 18.75 -13.35
C ASP A 15 4.57 17.49 -13.26
N GLU A 16 4.72 16.94 -12.06
CA GLU A 16 5.48 15.73 -11.83
C GLU A 16 4.74 14.47 -12.27
N HIS A 17 5.53 13.49 -12.69
CA HIS A 17 5.02 12.18 -13.08
C HIS A 17 4.91 11.26 -11.86
N LEU A 18 3.82 10.50 -11.80
CA LEU A 18 3.65 9.45 -10.78
C LEU A 18 4.38 8.17 -11.20
N CYS A 19 5.46 7.87 -10.47
CA CYS A 19 6.38 6.80 -10.84
C CYS A 19 5.81 5.37 -10.74
N CYS A 20 4.67 5.21 -10.07
CA CYS A 20 3.91 3.98 -10.00
C CYS A 20 3.46 3.49 -11.40
N ILE A 21 3.13 4.39 -12.34
CA ILE A 21 2.53 4.04 -13.66
C ILE A 21 3.30 4.64 -14.87
N ILE A 22 4.56 5.08 -14.71
CA ILE A 22 5.37 5.65 -15.82
C ILE A 22 5.37 4.82 -17.11
N ARG A 23 5.23 3.49 -17.01
CA ARG A 23 5.26 2.59 -18.17
C ARG A 23 3.95 2.53 -18.96
N SER A 24 2.87 3.13 -18.48
CA SER A 24 1.63 3.20 -19.24
C SER A 24 1.80 4.14 -20.43
N LYS A 25 1.63 3.61 -21.64
CA LYS A 25 1.65 4.39 -22.89
C LYS A 25 0.34 5.14 -23.15
N LYS A 26 -0.72 4.83 -22.39
CA LYS A 26 -2.03 5.46 -22.47
C LYS A 26 -2.27 6.31 -21.23
N SER A 27 -3.04 7.41 -21.38
CA SER A 27 -3.61 8.10 -20.23
C SER A 27 -4.32 7.08 -19.34
N HIS A 28 -3.99 7.07 -18.05
CA HIS A 28 -4.49 6.09 -17.10
C HIS A 28 -5.32 6.85 -16.06
N PRO A 29 -6.66 6.68 -16.00
CA PRO A 29 -7.53 7.46 -15.11
C PRO A 29 -7.14 7.34 -13.63
N GLY A 30 -6.55 6.21 -13.23
CA GLY A 30 -5.99 6.06 -11.89
C GLY A 30 -4.81 6.99 -11.54
N ILE A 31 -4.15 7.63 -12.51
CA ILE A 31 -3.15 8.68 -12.25
C ILE A 31 -3.82 9.89 -11.62
N ASP A 32 -4.94 10.34 -12.19
CA ASP A 32 -5.66 11.52 -11.70
C ASP A 32 -6.30 11.22 -10.35
N ALA A 33 -6.86 10.00 -10.18
CA ALA A 33 -7.37 9.55 -8.89
C ALA A 33 -6.28 9.53 -7.80
N LYS A 34 -5.07 9.03 -8.11
CA LYS A 34 -3.94 9.08 -7.16
C LYS A 34 -3.45 10.50 -6.91
N ARG A 35 -3.43 11.39 -7.91
CA ARG A 35 -3.07 12.80 -7.70
C ARG A 35 -4.05 13.47 -6.75
N GLN A 36 -5.35 13.28 -6.96
CA GLN A 36 -6.36 13.79 -6.04
C GLN A 36 -6.14 13.22 -4.63
N TRP A 37 -5.97 11.90 -4.50
CA TRP A 37 -5.69 11.27 -3.22
C TRP A 37 -4.43 11.85 -2.55
N LEU A 38 -3.33 12.01 -3.29
CA LEU A 38 -2.09 12.58 -2.76
C LEU A 38 -2.27 14.04 -2.32
N SER A 39 -2.98 14.87 -3.09
CA SER A 39 -3.16 16.29 -2.76
C SER A 39 -3.78 16.52 -1.38
N GLU A 40 -4.67 15.62 -0.96
CA GLU A 40 -5.29 15.66 0.36
C GLU A 40 -4.37 15.12 1.47
N ARG A 41 -3.52 14.14 1.17
CA ARG A 41 -2.67 13.46 2.17
C ARG A 41 -1.32 14.15 2.38
N LEU A 42 -0.80 14.85 1.37
CA LEU A 42 0.48 15.57 1.46
C LEU A 42 0.46 16.62 2.60
N SER A 43 -0.67 17.31 2.79
CA SER A 43 -0.86 18.26 3.91
C SER A 43 -0.96 17.58 5.28
N GLU A 44 -1.29 16.29 5.33
CA GLU A 44 -1.36 15.49 6.57
C GLU A 44 0.01 14.88 6.94
N GLY A 45 1.06 15.22 6.19
CA GLY A 45 2.43 14.72 6.41
C GLY A 45 2.76 13.44 5.64
N HIS A 46 1.95 13.07 4.64
CA HIS A 46 2.30 12.02 3.69
C HIS A 46 3.52 12.45 2.86
N ILE A 47 4.49 11.55 2.71
CA ILE A 47 5.71 11.78 1.94
C ILE A 47 5.74 10.81 0.76
N PHE A 48 5.80 11.36 -0.45
CA PHE A 48 6.10 10.62 -1.67
C PHE A 48 7.42 11.13 -2.23
N ARG A 49 8.49 10.33 -2.13
CA ARG A 49 9.83 10.67 -2.64
C ARG A 49 10.21 9.77 -3.79
N LYS A 50 10.60 10.37 -4.91
CA LYS A 50 10.98 9.64 -6.13
C LYS A 50 12.29 10.12 -6.73
N LEU A 51 12.92 9.26 -7.53
CA LEU A 51 14.05 9.66 -8.37
C LEU A 51 13.57 10.74 -9.35
N ASN A 52 14.38 11.77 -9.57
CA ASN A 52 14.14 12.82 -10.57
C ASN A 52 14.46 12.32 -11.99
N ALA A 53 13.78 11.25 -12.39
CA ALA A 53 13.89 10.63 -13.70
C ALA A 53 12.63 9.82 -13.98
N LYS A 54 12.34 9.57 -15.26
CA LYS A 54 11.24 8.68 -15.68
C LYS A 54 11.58 7.21 -15.40
N ALA A 55 11.66 6.83 -14.13
CA ALA A 55 11.90 5.47 -13.65
C ALA A 55 11.01 5.14 -12.44
N THR A 56 10.65 3.87 -12.28
CA THR A 56 9.94 3.38 -11.09
C THR A 56 10.93 3.18 -9.94
N VAL A 57 11.29 4.29 -9.30
CA VAL A 57 12.21 4.38 -8.16
C VAL A 57 11.64 5.37 -7.15
N PHE A 58 11.04 4.89 -6.08
CA PHE A 58 10.38 5.74 -5.08
C PHE A 58 10.11 5.06 -3.74
N ILE A 59 9.80 5.87 -2.75
CA ILE A 59 9.29 5.49 -1.43
C ILE A 59 8.09 6.36 -1.06
N GLU A 60 7.14 5.78 -0.34
CA GLU A 60 5.91 6.41 0.10
C GLU A 60 5.63 6.04 1.55
N TYR A 61 5.48 7.02 2.43
CA TYR A 61 5.24 6.80 3.86
C TYR A 61 4.46 7.96 4.50
N ALA A 62 3.82 7.73 5.66
CA ALA A 62 3.07 8.76 6.38
C ALA A 62 3.06 8.48 7.90
N PRO A 63 2.73 9.48 8.75
CA PRO A 63 2.40 9.21 10.16
C PRO A 63 1.34 8.11 10.28
N LEU A 64 1.60 7.14 11.15
CA LEU A 64 0.77 5.94 11.30
C LEU A 64 -0.67 6.28 11.73
N GLU A 65 -0.83 7.33 12.53
CA GLU A 65 -2.11 7.82 13.04
C GLU A 65 -3.04 8.23 11.90
N ILE A 66 -2.49 8.84 10.84
CA ILE A 66 -3.23 9.27 9.64
C ILE A 66 -3.04 8.31 8.46
N ALA A 67 -2.35 7.19 8.67
CA ALA A 67 -2.19 6.17 7.64
C ALA A 67 -3.46 5.33 7.47
N TRP A 68 -3.92 5.19 6.23
CA TRP A 68 -5.12 4.49 5.80
C TRP A 68 -4.89 2.97 5.74
N VAL A 69 -4.48 2.42 6.87
CA VAL A 69 -4.20 1.00 7.07
C VAL A 69 -4.73 0.55 8.43
N PRO A 70 -5.15 -0.72 8.59
CA PRO A 70 -5.70 -1.25 9.83
C PRO A 70 -4.57 -1.66 10.79
N ILE A 71 -3.69 -0.71 11.07
CA ILE A 71 -2.56 -0.80 11.99
C ILE A 71 -2.70 0.36 12.97
N ILE A 72 -2.51 0.04 14.26
CA ILE A 72 -2.58 0.98 15.36
C ILE A 72 -1.23 1.05 16.06
N GLY A 73 -0.85 2.25 16.47
CA GLY A 73 0.42 2.56 17.10
C GLY A 73 0.60 4.08 17.14
N ASN A 74 1.41 4.55 18.07
CA ASN A 74 1.59 5.98 18.31
C ASN A 74 2.98 6.40 17.86
N ASN A 75 3.06 7.53 17.19
CA ASN A 75 4.29 8.21 16.78
C ASN A 75 5.18 7.39 15.84
N TYR A 76 4.60 6.53 15.00
CA TYR A 76 5.32 5.79 13.97
C TYR A 76 5.14 6.43 12.60
N TYR A 77 6.07 6.15 11.68
CA TYR A 77 5.73 6.14 10.27
C TYR A 77 5.26 4.77 9.80
N TYR A 78 4.29 4.77 8.90
CA TYR A 78 3.93 3.62 8.09
C TYR A 78 4.45 3.79 6.67
N LEU A 79 5.25 2.83 6.20
CA LEU A 79 5.78 2.78 4.84
C LEU A 79 4.81 1.99 3.95
N TYR A 80 4.14 2.70 3.04
CA TYR A 80 3.18 2.13 2.09
C TYR A 80 3.86 1.40 0.94
N CYS A 81 4.85 2.05 0.33
CA CYS A 81 5.51 1.58 -0.89
C CYS A 81 7.03 1.84 -0.84
N LEU A 82 7.80 0.86 -1.30
CA LEU A 82 9.21 1.04 -1.67
C LEU A 82 9.48 0.23 -2.93
N TRP A 83 9.81 0.93 -4.02
CA TRP A 83 9.98 0.32 -5.34
C TRP A 83 11.27 0.76 -6.02
N VAL A 84 11.97 -0.22 -6.58
CA VAL A 84 13.08 -0.05 -7.52
C VAL A 84 12.95 -1.12 -8.60
N LEU A 85 12.59 -0.72 -9.82
CA LEU A 85 12.34 -1.67 -10.92
C LEU A 85 13.25 -1.46 -12.14
N GLY A 86 13.32 -2.50 -12.98
CA GLY A 86 14.03 -2.46 -14.27
C GLY A 86 15.52 -2.21 -14.12
N SER A 87 16.07 -1.41 -15.03
CA SER A 87 17.50 -1.06 -15.09
C SER A 87 17.99 -0.20 -13.92
N SER A 88 17.11 0.18 -12.99
CA SER A 88 17.47 0.89 -11.76
C SER A 88 17.86 -0.03 -10.61
N LYS A 89 17.58 -1.34 -10.70
CA LYS A 89 18.00 -2.32 -9.69
C LYS A 89 19.53 -2.42 -9.61
N GLY A 90 20.05 -2.75 -8.42
CA GLY A 90 21.49 -2.90 -8.18
C GLY A 90 22.28 -1.60 -8.04
N LYS A 91 21.63 -0.43 -8.17
CA LYS A 91 22.28 0.90 -8.11
C LYS A 91 22.21 1.58 -6.75
N GLY A 92 21.87 0.86 -5.68
CA GLY A 92 21.78 1.43 -4.32
C GLY A 92 20.54 2.28 -4.01
N TYR A 93 19.68 2.59 -4.99
CA TYR A 93 18.52 3.47 -4.76
C TYR A 93 17.57 3.02 -3.65
N GLY A 94 17.33 1.71 -3.52
CA GLY A 94 16.46 1.20 -2.46
C GLY A 94 17.03 1.49 -1.07
N LYS A 95 18.36 1.38 -0.92
CA LYS A 95 19.06 1.73 0.31
C LYS A 95 18.93 3.24 0.60
N SER A 96 19.22 4.08 -0.38
CA SER A 96 19.13 5.54 -0.21
C SER A 96 17.70 6.02 0.15
N LEU A 97 16.68 5.40 -0.45
CA LEU A 97 15.28 5.70 -0.14
C LEU A 97 14.89 5.27 1.29
N MET A 98 15.31 4.08 1.72
CA MET A 98 15.08 3.62 3.09
C MET A 98 15.83 4.49 4.10
N GLU A 99 17.10 4.80 3.86
CA GLU A 99 17.91 5.69 4.71
C GLU A 99 17.28 7.07 4.85
N TYR A 100 16.72 7.62 3.77
CA TYR A 100 15.99 8.88 3.81
C TYR A 100 14.76 8.81 4.74
N CYS A 101 13.93 7.77 4.63
CA CYS A 101 12.77 7.60 5.50
C CYS A 101 13.16 7.42 6.97
N LEU A 102 14.22 6.65 7.26
CA LEU A 102 14.71 6.45 8.62
C LEU A 102 15.32 7.73 9.22
N ALA A 103 16.03 8.52 8.42
CA ALA A 103 16.56 9.82 8.84
C ALA A 103 15.42 10.80 9.13
N ASP A 104 14.44 10.92 8.24
CA ASP A 104 13.26 11.78 8.45
C ASP A 104 12.48 11.38 9.71
N ALA A 105 12.30 10.07 9.95
CA ALA A 105 11.67 9.56 11.17
C ALA A 105 12.40 10.02 12.44
N LYS A 106 13.74 9.92 12.45
CA LYS A 106 14.56 10.35 13.61
C LYS A 106 14.54 11.86 13.78
N GLU A 107 14.68 12.62 12.70
CA GLU A 107 14.66 14.08 12.73
C GLU A 107 13.33 14.62 13.26
N LYS A 108 12.21 13.99 12.88
CA LYS A 108 10.87 14.34 13.38
C LYS A 108 10.49 13.68 14.70
N GLY A 109 11.45 13.07 15.40
CA GLY A 109 11.22 12.48 16.72
C GLY A 109 10.20 11.34 16.74
N LYS A 110 10.07 10.58 15.65
CA LYS A 110 9.21 9.39 15.59
C LYS A 110 9.77 8.27 16.46
N SER A 111 8.88 7.42 16.96
CA SER A 111 9.18 6.20 17.71
C SER A 111 9.70 5.06 16.83
N GLY A 112 9.48 5.15 15.51
CA GLY A 112 10.04 4.19 14.55
C GLY A 112 9.34 4.21 13.20
N VAL A 113 9.66 3.22 12.37
CA VAL A 113 9.02 2.99 11.07
C VAL A 113 8.48 1.56 11.02
N CYS A 114 7.28 1.39 10.48
CA CYS A 114 6.65 0.09 10.30
C CYS A 114 6.12 -0.10 8.89
N MET A 115 5.93 -1.35 8.48
CA MET A 115 5.45 -1.71 7.15
C MET A 115 4.81 -3.09 7.12
N LEU A 116 3.91 -3.30 6.17
CA LEU A 116 3.33 -4.61 5.92
C LEU A 116 4.37 -5.56 5.29
N GLY A 117 4.54 -6.72 5.90
CA GLY A 117 5.35 -7.83 5.42
C GLY A 117 4.53 -9.12 5.32
N ALA A 118 5.21 -10.22 5.05
CA ALA A 118 4.60 -11.54 5.01
C ALA A 118 5.63 -12.62 5.32
N LYS A 119 5.16 -13.69 5.97
CA LYS A 119 6.00 -14.85 6.33
C LYS A 119 6.58 -15.55 5.09
N LYS A 120 5.81 -15.56 4.01
CA LYS A 120 6.26 -15.94 2.66
C LYS A 120 6.01 -14.73 1.76
N GLN A 121 6.99 -14.40 0.91
CA GLN A 121 6.87 -13.28 -0.01
C GLN A 121 5.55 -13.34 -0.78
N LYS A 122 4.73 -12.30 -0.62
CA LYS A 122 3.50 -12.10 -1.40
C LYS A 122 3.77 -11.09 -2.50
N SER A 123 3.01 -11.15 -3.59
CA SER A 123 3.08 -10.17 -4.66
C SER A 123 2.91 -8.76 -4.12
N TRP A 124 3.56 -7.78 -4.75
CA TRP A 124 3.42 -6.35 -4.46
C TRP A 124 3.92 -5.84 -3.10
N LEU A 125 4.17 -6.72 -2.12
CA LEU A 125 4.85 -6.33 -0.88
C LEU A 125 6.35 -6.17 -1.13
N SER A 126 6.97 -5.19 -0.46
CA SER A 126 8.43 -5.07 -0.46
C SER A 126 9.08 -6.32 0.15
N ASP A 127 10.27 -6.64 -0.34
CA ASP A 127 11.04 -7.79 0.12
C ASP A 127 11.40 -7.64 1.61
N GLN A 128 10.88 -8.53 2.45
CA GLN A 128 11.10 -8.46 3.89
C GLN A 128 12.58 -8.69 4.25
N THR A 129 13.33 -9.43 3.45
CA THR A 129 14.77 -9.64 3.67
C THR A 129 15.56 -8.36 3.45
N PHE A 130 15.09 -7.47 2.56
CA PHE A 130 15.68 -6.14 2.41
C PHE A 130 15.43 -5.29 3.66
N ALA A 131 14.18 -5.23 4.16
CA ALA A 131 13.85 -4.47 5.35
C ALA A 131 14.61 -4.95 6.60
N LYS A 132 14.76 -6.27 6.77
CA LYS A 132 15.52 -6.88 7.88
C LYS A 132 16.99 -6.45 7.92
N LYS A 133 17.61 -6.11 6.78
CA LYS A 133 18.99 -5.57 6.74
C LYS A 133 19.12 -4.19 7.38
N PHE A 134 18.01 -3.47 7.55
CA PHE A 134 17.94 -2.19 8.26
C PHE A 134 17.51 -2.36 9.73
N GLY A 135 17.36 -3.60 10.22
CA GLY A 135 16.95 -3.88 11.59
C GLY A 135 15.44 -3.94 11.81
N PHE A 136 14.62 -4.02 10.75
CA PHE A 136 13.18 -4.27 10.93
C PHE A 136 12.96 -5.68 11.47
N GLU A 137 12.10 -5.78 12.48
CA GLU A 137 11.72 -7.04 13.14
C GLU A 137 10.22 -7.28 13.01
N VAL A 138 9.80 -8.54 13.14
CA VAL A 138 8.38 -8.90 13.17
C VAL A 138 7.82 -8.55 14.55
N VAL A 139 6.83 -7.66 14.60
CA VAL A 139 6.21 -7.19 15.86
C VAL A 139 4.77 -7.64 16.04
N ASP A 140 4.10 -8.06 14.97
CA ASP A 140 2.77 -8.67 15.02
C ASP A 140 2.53 -9.57 13.80
N THR A 141 1.61 -10.52 13.90
CA THR A 141 1.28 -11.45 12.81
C THR A 141 -0.22 -11.69 12.68
N THR A 142 -0.61 -12.20 11.52
CA THR A 142 -1.95 -12.74 11.26
C THR A 142 -1.88 -14.23 10.91
N ASP A 143 -2.97 -14.96 11.16
CA ASP A 143 -3.03 -16.41 10.93
C ASP A 143 -2.88 -16.79 9.45
N ASN A 144 -3.28 -15.90 8.53
CA ASN A 144 -3.11 -16.07 7.08
C ASN A 144 -1.73 -15.63 6.55
N GLY A 145 -0.74 -15.47 7.43
CA GLY A 145 0.67 -15.37 7.11
C GLY A 145 1.17 -13.99 6.70
N TYR A 146 0.50 -12.93 7.15
CA TYR A 146 1.04 -11.57 7.09
C TYR A 146 1.78 -11.23 8.38
N GLU A 147 2.77 -10.36 8.23
CA GLU A 147 3.62 -9.88 9.33
C GLU A 147 3.56 -8.36 9.34
N LEU A 148 3.53 -7.76 10.52
CA LEU A 148 3.85 -6.35 10.70
C LEU A 148 5.33 -6.26 11.03
N LEU A 149 6.08 -5.57 10.18
CA LEU A 149 7.49 -5.30 10.42
C LEU A 149 7.65 -3.92 11.03
N ALA A 150 8.52 -3.77 12.02
CA ALA A 150 8.86 -2.46 12.57
C ALA A 150 10.35 -2.38 12.93
N LEU A 151 10.92 -1.21 12.69
CA LEU A 151 12.17 -0.77 13.30
C LEU A 151 11.81 0.26 14.38
N SER A 152 11.90 -0.15 15.64
CA SER A 152 11.64 0.71 16.80
C SER A 152 12.89 1.47 17.21
N PHE A 153 12.74 2.74 17.58
CA PHE A 153 13.81 3.58 18.12
C PHE A 153 13.72 3.74 19.64
N ASP A 154 12.56 3.45 20.24
CA ASP A 154 12.29 3.63 21.67
C ASP A 154 11.80 2.36 22.38
N GLY A 155 11.72 1.24 21.67
CA GLY A 155 11.27 -0.06 22.21
C GLY A 155 9.75 -0.27 22.17
N THR A 156 8.96 0.73 21.82
CA THR A 156 7.51 0.54 21.56
C THR A 156 7.30 -0.19 20.22
N THR A 157 6.09 -0.70 19.97
CA THR A 157 5.77 -1.38 18.71
C THR A 157 4.32 -1.15 18.29
N PRO A 158 4.05 -0.91 16.99
CA PRO A 158 2.69 -0.92 16.46
C PRO A 158 2.16 -2.36 16.38
N LYS A 159 0.83 -2.49 16.20
CA LYS A 159 0.15 -3.79 16.03
C LYS A 159 -0.97 -3.68 15.01
N PHE A 160 -1.38 -4.80 14.44
CA PHE A 160 -2.61 -4.84 13.64
C PHE A 160 -3.80 -4.45 14.52
N ALA A 161 -4.74 -3.69 13.94
CA ALA A 161 -6.03 -3.46 14.60
C ALA A 161 -6.75 -4.81 14.81
N PRO A 162 -7.52 -5.00 15.89
CA PRO A 162 -8.17 -6.29 16.18
C PRO A 162 -9.02 -6.83 15.02
N ASN A 163 -9.73 -5.94 14.33
CA ASN A 163 -10.52 -6.21 13.13
C ASN A 163 -9.68 -6.74 11.95
N ALA A 164 -8.43 -6.30 11.80
CA ALA A 164 -7.56 -6.70 10.69
C ALA A 164 -7.25 -8.22 10.65
N LYS A 165 -7.52 -8.92 11.76
CA LYS A 165 -7.30 -10.36 11.92
C LYS A 165 -8.57 -11.19 11.75
N LYS A 166 -9.75 -10.55 11.56
CA LYS A 166 -11.03 -11.26 11.44
C LYS A 166 -11.10 -12.13 10.21
N LEU A 167 -10.60 -11.62 9.07
CA LEU A 167 -10.62 -12.30 7.77
C LEU A 167 -12.02 -12.69 7.29
N GLU A 168 -13.05 -12.05 7.84
CA GLU A 168 -14.46 -12.35 7.57
C GLU A 168 -15.29 -11.07 7.52
N ILE A 169 -16.35 -11.11 6.71
CA ILE A 169 -17.37 -10.07 6.60
C ILE A 169 -18.77 -10.68 6.54
N GLU A 170 -19.77 -9.87 6.88
CA GLU A 170 -21.17 -10.28 6.83
C GLU A 170 -21.66 -10.53 5.39
N ASN A 171 -21.28 -9.64 4.46
CA ASN A 171 -21.70 -9.75 3.06
C ASN A 171 -21.17 -11.05 2.43
N LYS A 172 -22.08 -11.83 1.82
CA LYS A 172 -21.76 -13.10 1.17
C LYS A 172 -21.48 -12.97 -0.33
N GLU A 173 -21.80 -11.83 -0.93
CA GLU A 173 -21.47 -11.51 -2.32
C GLU A 173 -19.96 -11.31 -2.49
N LEU A 174 -19.50 -11.29 -3.74
CA LEU A 174 -18.14 -10.85 -4.04
C LEU A 174 -18.00 -9.39 -3.58
N THR A 175 -17.13 -9.13 -2.61
CA THR A 175 -16.96 -7.80 -2.04
C THR A 175 -15.52 -7.34 -2.23
N ILE A 176 -15.35 -6.15 -2.81
CA ILE A 176 -14.07 -5.53 -3.11
C ILE A 176 -13.92 -4.27 -2.27
N TYR A 177 -13.05 -4.31 -1.27
CA TYR A 177 -12.61 -3.10 -0.57
C TYR A 177 -11.49 -2.44 -1.35
N HIS A 178 -11.56 -1.13 -1.55
CA HIS A 178 -10.52 -0.40 -2.27
C HIS A 178 -10.42 1.07 -1.87
N ASP A 179 -9.25 1.67 -2.10
CA ASP A 179 -9.06 3.12 -2.07
C ASP A 179 -8.42 3.61 -3.37
N MET A 180 -8.05 4.90 -3.43
CA MET A 180 -7.42 5.52 -4.60
C MET A 180 -5.92 5.84 -4.40
N GLN A 181 -5.31 5.27 -3.36
CA GLN A 181 -3.88 5.46 -3.07
C GLN A 181 -3.01 4.85 -4.17
N CYS A 182 -3.37 3.66 -4.66
CA CYS A 182 -2.64 2.98 -5.73
C CYS A 182 -3.31 3.25 -7.07
N PRO A 183 -2.58 3.76 -8.07
CA PRO A 183 -3.21 4.20 -9.31
C PRO A 183 -3.61 3.00 -10.19
N TYR A 184 -3.14 1.79 -9.88
CA TYR A 184 -3.56 0.56 -10.58
C TYR A 184 -4.98 0.15 -10.21
N ILE A 185 -5.50 0.56 -9.06
CA ILE A 185 -6.80 0.10 -8.54
C ILE A 185 -7.92 0.36 -9.54
N TYR A 186 -7.94 1.57 -10.12
CA TYR A 186 -8.97 2.00 -11.06
C TYR A 186 -9.19 0.97 -12.19
N GLN A 187 -8.11 0.53 -12.84
CA GLN A 187 -8.20 -0.44 -13.94
C GLN A 187 -8.72 -1.80 -13.46
N TYR A 188 -8.31 -2.25 -12.28
CA TYR A 188 -8.75 -3.54 -11.74
C TYR A 188 -10.22 -3.51 -11.33
N ILE A 189 -10.70 -2.40 -10.78
CA ILE A 189 -12.13 -2.21 -10.48
C ILE A 189 -12.95 -2.30 -11.77
N ASP A 190 -12.54 -1.61 -12.84
CA ASP A 190 -13.22 -1.68 -14.14
C ASP A 190 -13.24 -3.11 -14.72
N ILE A 191 -12.12 -3.83 -14.65
CA ILE A 191 -12.02 -5.22 -15.11
C ILE A 191 -12.96 -6.13 -14.32
N ILE A 192 -12.97 -6.00 -12.98
CA ILE A 192 -13.84 -6.81 -12.11
C ILE A 192 -15.30 -6.50 -12.40
N LYS A 193 -15.65 -5.21 -12.54
CA LYS A 193 -17.00 -4.75 -12.85
C LYS A 193 -17.49 -5.35 -14.16
N GLN A 194 -16.73 -5.20 -15.24
CA GLN A 194 -17.07 -5.78 -16.55
C GLN A 194 -17.21 -7.30 -16.51
N PHE A 195 -16.31 -7.98 -15.80
CA PHE A 195 -16.38 -9.43 -15.63
C PHE A 195 -17.66 -9.84 -14.90
N CYS A 196 -18.01 -9.16 -13.81
CA CYS A 196 -19.20 -9.48 -13.02
C CYS A 196 -20.49 -9.19 -13.80
N GLU A 197 -20.57 -8.06 -14.51
CA GLU A 197 -21.68 -7.72 -15.40
C GLU A 197 -21.86 -8.76 -16.51
N THR A 198 -20.77 -9.23 -17.12
CA THR A 198 -20.84 -10.22 -18.22
C THR A 198 -21.26 -11.62 -17.75
N ASN A 199 -21.02 -11.95 -16.47
CA ASN A 199 -21.24 -13.30 -15.93
C ASN A 199 -22.39 -13.34 -14.90
N ASP A 200 -23.20 -12.27 -14.80
CA ASP A 200 -24.30 -12.14 -13.85
C ASP A 200 -23.88 -12.43 -12.39
N VAL A 201 -22.70 -11.96 -11.99
CA VAL A 201 -22.15 -12.15 -10.64
C VAL A 201 -22.46 -10.91 -9.79
N PRO A 202 -23.21 -11.04 -8.68
CA PRO A 202 -23.37 -9.94 -7.72
C PRO A 202 -22.02 -9.53 -7.14
N VAL A 203 -21.73 -8.23 -7.20
CA VAL A 203 -20.49 -7.65 -6.67
C VAL A 203 -20.76 -6.34 -5.94
N SER A 204 -20.14 -6.20 -4.76
CA SER A 204 -20.15 -4.99 -3.94
C SER A 204 -18.78 -4.34 -3.95
N PHE A 205 -18.72 -3.07 -4.33
CA PHE A 205 -17.52 -2.26 -4.24
C PHE A 205 -17.63 -1.34 -3.03
N VAL A 206 -16.75 -1.55 -2.05
CA VAL A 206 -16.71 -0.76 -0.81
C VAL A 206 -15.50 0.17 -0.86
N GLN A 207 -15.76 1.43 -1.19
CA GLN A 207 -14.71 2.45 -1.16
C GLN A 207 -14.35 2.80 0.29
N VAL A 208 -13.07 2.66 0.61
CA VAL A 208 -12.45 3.13 1.84
C VAL A 208 -12.10 4.60 1.60
N ASP A 209 -13.00 5.49 2.03
CA ASP A 209 -12.99 6.94 1.80
C ASP A 209 -12.85 7.75 3.11
N THR A 210 -12.67 7.07 4.24
CA THR A 210 -12.36 7.71 5.52
C THR A 210 -11.25 6.95 6.25
N LEU A 211 -10.50 7.69 7.06
CA LEU A 211 -9.49 7.11 7.94
C LEU A 211 -10.08 6.08 8.90
N GLN A 212 -11.29 6.34 9.43
CA GLN A 212 -11.99 5.39 10.31
C GLN A 212 -12.24 4.06 9.60
N LYS A 213 -12.83 4.09 8.39
CA LYS A 213 -13.04 2.87 7.59
C LYS A 213 -11.74 2.12 7.40
N ALA A 214 -10.66 2.81 7.04
CA ALA A 214 -9.34 2.20 6.82
C ALA A 214 -8.78 1.52 8.09
N LYS A 215 -8.99 2.12 9.26
CA LYS A 215 -8.59 1.55 10.56
C LYS A 215 -9.45 0.35 10.95
N GLU A 216 -10.72 0.32 10.56
CA GLU A 216 -11.72 -0.72 10.90
C GLU A 216 -11.79 -1.89 9.92
N LEU A 217 -10.94 -1.94 8.89
CA LEU A 217 -10.95 -3.00 7.88
C LEU A 217 -10.77 -4.43 8.45
N PRO A 218 -11.49 -5.42 7.92
CA PRO A 218 -11.55 -6.78 8.46
C PRO A 218 -10.35 -7.68 8.07
N CYS A 219 -9.35 -7.13 7.40
CA CYS A 219 -8.13 -7.83 6.99
C CYS A 219 -6.94 -6.88 7.04
N VAL A 220 -5.72 -7.41 6.90
CA VAL A 220 -4.59 -6.55 6.48
C VAL A 220 -4.97 -5.86 5.18
N PHE A 221 -4.66 -4.57 5.06
CA PHE A 221 -5.02 -3.79 3.89
C PHE A 221 -3.91 -2.79 3.62
N ASN A 222 -3.58 -2.63 2.34
CA ASN A 222 -2.79 -1.51 1.88
C ASN A 222 -3.69 -0.61 1.03
N ASN A 223 -4.31 -1.15 -0.04
CA ASN A 223 -5.20 -0.38 -0.95
C ASN A 223 -6.34 -1.20 -1.61
N PHE A 224 -6.34 -2.53 -1.42
CA PHE A 224 -7.25 -3.46 -2.10
C PHE A 224 -7.45 -4.71 -1.24
N ALA A 225 -8.68 -5.21 -1.16
CA ALA A 225 -8.97 -6.53 -0.60
C ALA A 225 -10.21 -7.16 -1.25
N VAL A 226 -10.16 -8.47 -1.44
CA VAL A 226 -11.24 -9.29 -2.00
C VAL A 226 -11.78 -10.21 -0.93
N PHE A 227 -13.11 -10.25 -0.82
CA PHE A 227 -13.85 -11.20 -0.02
C PHE A 227 -14.89 -11.90 -0.89
N TYR A 228 -15.17 -13.16 -0.59
CA TYR A 228 -16.24 -13.91 -1.24
C TYR A 228 -16.87 -14.88 -0.24
N LYS A 229 -18.21 -15.01 -0.24
CA LYS A 229 -18.97 -15.78 0.76
C LYS A 229 -18.66 -15.37 2.20
N GLY A 230 -18.31 -14.09 2.40
CA GLY A 230 -17.94 -13.53 3.69
C GLY A 230 -16.55 -13.92 4.18
N VAL A 231 -15.69 -14.51 3.35
CA VAL A 231 -14.34 -14.94 3.72
C VAL A 231 -13.30 -14.16 2.93
N PHE A 232 -12.20 -13.78 3.58
CA PHE A 232 -11.06 -13.12 2.95
C PHE A 232 -10.40 -14.01 1.89
N GLU A 233 -10.19 -13.46 0.70
CA GLU A 233 -9.54 -14.14 -0.41
C GLU A 233 -8.11 -13.65 -0.64
N THR A 234 -7.90 -12.33 -0.76
CA THR A 234 -6.59 -11.76 -1.07
C THR A 234 -6.58 -10.23 -0.95
N VAL A 235 -5.39 -9.64 -0.72
CA VAL A 235 -5.12 -8.20 -0.92
C VAL A 235 -4.40 -7.88 -2.24
N ASN A 236 -4.03 -8.92 -3.00
CA ASN A 236 -3.38 -8.74 -4.28
C ASN A 236 -4.41 -8.34 -5.34
N LEU A 237 -4.00 -7.47 -6.26
CA LEU A 237 -4.76 -7.17 -7.47
C LEU A 237 -5.02 -8.48 -8.26
N THR A 238 -6.28 -8.78 -8.55
CA THR A 238 -6.73 -10.05 -9.12
C THR A 238 -7.07 -9.93 -10.60
N ASN A 239 -6.75 -10.95 -11.40
CA ASN A 239 -7.24 -11.06 -12.77
C ASN A 239 -8.56 -11.85 -12.84
N THR A 240 -9.15 -11.91 -14.04
CA THR A 240 -10.41 -12.63 -14.27
C THR A 240 -10.30 -14.14 -14.02
N ASP A 241 -9.13 -14.75 -14.24
CA ASP A 241 -8.92 -16.17 -13.92
C ASP A 241 -8.98 -16.46 -12.42
N TYR A 242 -8.45 -15.55 -11.60
CA TYR A 242 -8.60 -15.63 -10.15
C TYR A 242 -10.08 -15.56 -9.75
N LEU A 243 -10.84 -14.61 -10.32
CA LEU A 243 -12.28 -14.47 -10.05
C LEU A 243 -13.03 -15.75 -10.42
N LYS A 244 -12.82 -16.28 -11.63
CA LYS A 244 -13.41 -17.56 -12.08
C LYS A 244 -13.10 -18.71 -11.13
N ARG A 245 -11.92 -18.73 -10.51
CA ARG A 245 -11.54 -19.79 -9.55
C ARG A 245 -12.28 -19.64 -8.23
N ILE A 246 -12.35 -18.43 -7.67
CA ILE A 246 -13.01 -18.24 -6.37
C ILE A 246 -14.53 -18.41 -6.48
N LEU A 247 -15.14 -18.04 -7.60
CA LEU A 247 -16.58 -18.18 -7.85
C LEU A 247 -17.04 -19.62 -8.07
N LYS A 248 -16.10 -20.58 -8.20
CA LYS A 248 -16.39 -22.02 -8.25
C LYS A 248 -16.42 -22.68 -6.86
N LYS A 249 -15.99 -21.97 -5.81
CA LYS A 249 -16.18 -22.42 -4.43
C LYS A 249 -17.65 -22.38 -4.06
#